data_AF-A0A6J0XWE5-F1
#
_entry.id   AF-A0A6J0XWE5-F1
#
_cell.length_a   1.000
_cell.length_b   1.000
_cell.length_c   1.000
_cell.angle_alpha   90.00
_cell.angle_beta   90.00
_cell.angle_gamma   90.00
#
_symmetry.space_group_name_H-M   'P 1'
#
loop_
_entity.id
_entity.type
_entity.pdbx_description
1 polymer ?
#
loop_
_entity_poly.entity_id
_entity_poly.type
_entity_poly.pdbx_seq_one_letter_code
_entity_poly.pdbx_strand_id
1 'polypeptide(L)'
;MIRYHFESHCFTEKFNHFVHDFIFQKPYLRSTSIQCYLCLLLNSHFLTEAGIHVFIWGCISAGLPKTEANWQYVINDLKKVEHLLQSAHIDATLYTESDAHPNCKVTAMRCFLLELRVILHESKNATIYEIIENLTMLANSSLSSMENKTELGCKECEELEEKNIKEFLKSFVHIVQMFINTS
;
A
#
# COMPACT_ATOMS: atom_id res chain seq x y z
N MET A 1 -2.09 -35.43 -18.67
CA MET A 1 -3.28 -34.75 -19.22
C MET A 1 -4.44 -35.02 -18.27
N ILE A 2 -4.58 -34.21 -17.23
CA ILE A 2 -5.61 -34.41 -16.19
C ILE A 2 -6.74 -33.42 -16.46
N ARG A 3 -7.92 -33.99 -16.72
CA ARG A 3 -9.18 -33.33 -17.00
C ARG A 3 -9.80 -32.94 -15.67
N TYR A 4 -9.73 -31.66 -15.29
CA TYR A 4 -10.49 -31.15 -14.15
C TYR A 4 -11.92 -30.86 -14.59
N HIS A 5 -12.83 -31.77 -14.21
CA HIS A 5 -14.25 -31.53 -14.19
C HIS A 5 -14.53 -30.71 -12.92
N PHE A 6 -14.44 -29.38 -13.01
CA PHE A 6 -14.77 -28.49 -11.90
C PHE A 6 -16.27 -28.21 -11.93
N GLU A 7 -16.95 -28.51 -10.82
CA GLU A 7 -18.39 -28.35 -10.63
C GLU A 7 -18.83 -26.90 -10.88
N SER A 8 -19.49 -26.67 -12.02
CA SER A 8 -20.01 -25.39 -12.49
C SER A 8 -21.23 -24.87 -11.71
N HIS A 9 -21.83 -25.69 -10.83
CA HIS A 9 -23.02 -25.29 -10.08
C HIS A 9 -22.73 -24.49 -8.80
N CYS A 10 -21.60 -24.72 -8.12
CA CYS A 10 -21.27 -23.98 -6.89
C CYS A 10 -20.78 -22.54 -7.18
N PHE A 11 -20.20 -22.32 -8.36
CA PHE A 11 -19.75 -20.99 -8.79
C PHE A 11 -20.92 -20.06 -9.15
N THR A 12 -21.99 -20.62 -9.72
CA THR A 12 -23.15 -19.84 -10.21
C THR A 12 -24.00 -19.27 -9.08
N GLU A 13 -24.19 -20.00 -7.98
CA GLU A 13 -24.93 -19.49 -6.81
C GLU A 13 -24.16 -18.43 -6.02
N LYS A 14 -22.84 -18.61 -5.82
CA LYS A 14 -22.01 -17.61 -5.15
C LYS A 14 -21.81 -16.35 -6.00
N PHE A 15 -21.73 -16.50 -7.33
CA PHE A 15 -21.67 -15.36 -8.24
C PHE A 15 -22.98 -14.57 -8.23
N ASN A 16 -24.14 -15.22 -8.22
CA ASN A 16 -25.43 -14.55 -8.08
C ASN A 16 -25.59 -13.86 -6.71
N HIS A 17 -25.09 -14.46 -5.61
CA HIS A 17 -25.10 -13.83 -4.29
C HIS A 17 -24.17 -12.62 -4.22
N PHE A 18 -22.97 -12.71 -4.81
CA PHE A 18 -22.00 -11.62 -4.85
C PHE A 18 -22.48 -10.46 -5.74
N VAL A 19 -23.13 -10.79 -6.88
CA VAL A 19 -23.77 -9.81 -7.77
C VAL A 19 -24.99 -9.17 -7.10
N HIS A 20 -25.81 -9.93 -6.36
CA HIS A 20 -26.96 -9.41 -5.63
C HIS A 20 -26.55 -8.47 -4.49
N ASP A 21 -25.53 -8.82 -3.70
CA ASP A 21 -25.02 -7.97 -2.61
C ASP A 21 -24.34 -6.69 -3.13
N PHE A 22 -23.60 -6.79 -4.25
CA PHE A 22 -22.98 -5.60 -4.87
C PHE A 22 -24.01 -4.68 -5.54
N ILE A 23 -25.14 -5.23 -6.02
CA ILE A 23 -26.22 -4.46 -6.68
C ILE A 23 -27.19 -3.83 -5.66
N PHE A 24 -27.48 -4.46 -4.51
CA PHE A 24 -28.57 -4.01 -3.63
C PHE A 24 -28.17 -3.19 -2.39
N GLN A 25 -26.89 -3.14 -1.97
CA GLN A 25 -26.54 -2.52 -0.68
C GLN A 25 -26.09 -1.05 -0.73
N LYS A 26 -26.22 -0.34 -1.86
CA LYS A 26 -26.06 1.14 -1.89
C LYS A 26 -27.18 1.80 -2.71
N PRO A 27 -28.30 2.23 -2.07
CA PRO A 27 -29.43 2.81 -2.79
C PRO A 27 -29.20 4.26 -3.25
N TYR A 28 -27.96 4.73 -3.36
CA TYR A 28 -27.68 6.15 -3.59
C TYR A 28 -26.61 6.44 -4.63
N LEU A 29 -26.66 5.78 -5.79
CA LEU A 29 -26.10 6.37 -7.02
C LEU A 29 -27.03 6.08 -8.20
N ARG A 30 -27.83 7.09 -8.50
CA ARG A 30 -28.67 7.25 -9.68
C ARG A 30 -27.78 7.24 -10.92
N SER A 31 -27.66 6.11 -11.62
CA SER A 31 -27.15 6.08 -13.00
C SER A 31 -27.68 4.84 -13.74
N THR A 32 -28.85 4.99 -14.34
CA THR A 32 -29.47 4.04 -15.28
C THR A 32 -28.57 3.69 -16.48
N SER A 33 -27.48 4.43 -16.69
CA SER A 33 -26.50 4.20 -17.76
C SER A 33 -25.64 2.95 -17.54
N ILE A 34 -25.20 2.67 -16.30
CA ILE A 34 -24.29 1.56 -16.02
C ILE A 34 -24.99 0.20 -16.11
N GLN A 35 -26.26 0.15 -15.69
CA GLN A 35 -27.07 -1.07 -15.76
C GLN A 35 -27.31 -1.55 -17.20
N CYS A 36 -27.50 -0.63 -18.16
CA CYS A 36 -27.66 -0.99 -19.57
C CYS A 36 -26.36 -1.48 -20.22
N TYR A 37 -25.21 -0.90 -19.86
CA TYR A 37 -23.91 -1.33 -20.37
C TYR A 37 -23.54 -2.74 -19.88
N LEU A 38 -23.77 -3.06 -18.60
CA LEU A 38 -23.56 -4.40 -18.07
C LEU A 38 -24.44 -5.46 -18.77
N CYS A 39 -25.70 -5.11 -19.04
CA CYS A 39 -26.67 -6.02 -19.67
C CYS A 39 -26.36 -6.29 -21.15
N LEU A 40 -25.81 -5.30 -21.86
CA LEU A 40 -25.29 -5.45 -23.23
C LEU A 40 -24.00 -6.26 -23.28
N LEU A 41 -23.09 -6.08 -22.33
CA LEU A 41 -21.84 -6.84 -22.22
C LEU A 41 -22.09 -8.32 -21.90
N LEU A 42 -23.10 -8.63 -21.08
CA LEU A 42 -23.49 -10.00 -20.75
C LEU A 42 -24.22 -10.71 -21.91
N ASN A 43 -24.92 -9.98 -22.79
CA ASN A 43 -25.69 -10.55 -23.90
C ASN A 43 -24.96 -10.59 -25.25
N SER A 44 -23.89 -9.82 -25.46
CA SER A 44 -23.20 -9.75 -26.75
C SER A 44 -21.79 -10.34 -26.66
N HIS A 45 -21.63 -11.60 -27.08
CA HIS A 45 -20.34 -12.23 -27.46
C HIS A 45 -19.15 -12.17 -26.47
N PHE A 46 -19.28 -11.60 -25.27
CA PHE A 46 -18.18 -11.42 -24.30
C PHE A 46 -17.94 -12.65 -23.42
N LEU A 47 -18.70 -13.73 -23.64
CA LEU A 47 -18.51 -15.06 -23.04
C LEU A 47 -17.45 -15.90 -23.78
N THR A 48 -16.50 -15.26 -24.46
CA THR A 48 -15.25 -15.93 -24.84
C THR A 48 -14.35 -15.99 -23.61
N GLU A 49 -13.48 -16.99 -23.53
CA GLU A 49 -12.52 -17.14 -22.42
C GLU A 49 -11.74 -15.84 -22.17
N ALA A 50 -11.31 -15.18 -23.24
CA ALA A 50 -10.63 -13.88 -23.18
C ALA A 50 -11.51 -12.75 -22.59
N GLY A 51 -12.80 -12.70 -22.93
CA GLY A 51 -13.73 -11.70 -22.40
C GLY A 51 -13.97 -11.85 -20.89
N ILE A 52 -14.09 -13.09 -20.41
CA ILE A 52 -14.20 -13.37 -18.98
C ILE A 52 -12.92 -12.92 -18.24
N HIS A 53 -11.73 -13.20 -18.79
CA HIS A 53 -10.48 -12.75 -18.19
C HIS A 53 -10.37 -11.22 -18.13
N VAL A 54 -10.72 -10.51 -19.20
CA VAL A 54 -10.71 -9.03 -19.21
C VAL A 54 -11.72 -8.46 -18.22
N PHE A 55 -12.90 -9.07 -18.10
CA PHE A 55 -13.90 -8.65 -17.12
C PHE A 55 -13.43 -8.88 -15.68
N ILE A 56 -12.86 -10.06 -15.37
CA ILE A 56 -12.31 -10.36 -14.05
C ILE A 56 -11.15 -9.40 -13.73
N TRP A 57 -10.21 -9.18 -14.66
CA TRP A 57 -9.12 -8.23 -14.45
C TRP A 57 -9.63 -6.80 -14.27
N GLY A 58 -10.65 -6.40 -15.02
CA GLY A 58 -11.34 -5.12 -14.89
C GLY A 58 -11.99 -4.94 -13.51
N CYS A 59 -12.73 -5.94 -13.05
CA CYS A 59 -13.34 -5.95 -11.71
C CYS A 59 -12.29 -5.94 -10.59
N ILE A 60 -11.19 -6.67 -10.73
CA ILE A 60 -10.08 -6.62 -9.76
C ILE A 60 -9.47 -5.21 -9.76
N SER A 61 -9.23 -4.62 -10.93
CA SER A 61 -8.65 -3.27 -11.03
C SER A 61 -9.56 -2.16 -10.49
N ALA A 62 -10.88 -2.31 -10.63
CA ALA A 62 -11.87 -1.37 -10.09
C ALA A 62 -12.19 -1.60 -8.61
N GLY A 63 -12.04 -2.85 -8.13
CA GLY A 63 -12.22 -3.24 -6.73
C GLY A 63 -10.96 -3.05 -5.88
N LEU A 64 -9.80 -2.82 -6.51
CA LEU A 64 -8.63 -2.34 -5.82
C LEU A 64 -8.98 -0.98 -5.22
N PRO A 65 -8.95 -0.82 -3.89
CA PRO A 65 -9.14 0.48 -3.29
C PRO A 65 -8.13 1.43 -3.93
N LYS A 66 -8.59 2.61 -4.35
CA LYS A 66 -7.69 3.75 -4.52
C LYS A 66 -7.13 4.01 -3.13
N THR A 67 -6.02 3.36 -2.78
CA THR A 67 -5.35 3.54 -1.50
C THR A 67 -4.64 4.88 -1.57
N GLU A 68 -5.40 5.95 -1.34
CA GLU A 68 -4.80 7.19 -0.90
C GLU A 68 -4.04 6.87 0.39
N ALA A 69 -2.72 7.08 0.35
CA ALA A 69 -1.83 6.66 1.41
C ALA A 69 -2.16 7.44 2.69
N ASN A 70 -2.87 6.79 3.61
CA ASN A 70 -3.16 7.38 4.90
C ASN A 70 -1.94 7.18 5.81
N TRP A 71 -1.15 8.25 5.94
CA TRP A 71 0.03 8.34 6.80
C TRP A 71 -0.23 7.98 8.27
N GLN A 72 -1.48 8.01 8.73
CA GLN A 72 -1.84 7.53 10.06
C GLN A 72 -1.60 6.02 10.23
N TYR A 73 -1.78 5.23 9.17
CA TYR A 73 -1.46 3.79 9.19
C TYR A 73 0.05 3.57 9.28
N VAL A 74 0.84 4.38 8.57
CA VAL A 74 2.31 4.34 8.65
C VAL A 74 2.78 4.58 10.09
N ILE A 75 2.24 5.59 10.79
CA ILE A 75 2.57 5.84 12.21
C ILE A 75 2.20 4.63 13.09
N ASN A 76 1.04 4.01 12.86
CA ASN A 76 0.60 2.86 13.64
C ASN A 76 1.52 1.64 13.41
N ASP A 77 1.93 1.41 12.17
CA ASP A 77 2.82 0.32 11.80
C ASP A 77 4.22 0.52 12.35
N LEU A 78 4.76 1.75 12.35
CA LEU A 78 6.02 2.08 13.02
C LEU A 78 5.98 1.76 14.52
N LYS A 79 4.87 2.07 15.21
CA LYS A 79 4.71 1.74 16.64
C LYS A 79 4.66 0.22 16.90
N LYS A 80 4.03 -0.54 16.00
CA LYS A 80 4.04 -2.00 16.09
C LYS A 80 5.44 -2.56 15.90
N VAL A 81 6.18 -2.04 14.93
CA VAL A 81 7.59 -2.41 14.69
C VAL A 81 8.42 -2.11 15.93
N GLU A 82 8.31 -0.91 16.52
CA GLU A 82 9.00 -0.56 17.76
C GLU A 82 8.73 -1.58 18.88
N HIS A 83 7.46 -1.93 19.11
CA HIS A 83 7.06 -2.90 20.13
C HIS A 83 7.63 -4.30 19.86
N LEU A 84 7.62 -4.77 18.60
CA LEU A 84 8.17 -6.08 18.25
C LEU A 84 9.69 -6.12 18.42
N LEU A 85 10.36 -5.02 18.10
CA LEU A 85 11.82 -4.89 18.22
C LEU A 85 12.30 -4.81 19.67
N GLN A 86 11.46 -4.46 20.65
CA GLN A 86 11.87 -4.51 22.07
C GLN A 86 12.34 -5.90 22.53
N SER A 87 11.83 -6.95 21.89
CA SER A 87 12.22 -8.33 22.16
C SER A 87 13.43 -8.81 21.35
N ALA A 88 13.83 -8.06 20.32
CA ALA A 88 14.96 -8.37 19.46
C ALA A 88 16.16 -7.48 19.83
N HIS A 89 17.33 -8.07 20.02
CA HIS A 89 18.55 -7.30 20.23
C HIS A 89 19.16 -7.01 18.86
N ILE A 90 18.85 -5.83 18.32
CA ILE A 90 19.44 -5.32 17.08
C ILE A 90 20.26 -4.09 17.44
N ASP A 91 21.58 -4.21 17.32
CA ASP A 91 22.54 -3.14 17.67
C ASP A 91 22.90 -2.27 16.46
N ALA A 92 22.00 -2.20 15.47
CA ALA A 92 22.21 -1.41 14.27
C ALA A 92 22.09 0.10 14.56
N THR A 93 23.00 0.85 13.97
CA THR A 93 22.91 2.29 13.82
C THR A 93 22.45 2.62 12.41
N LEU A 94 21.55 3.60 12.28
CA LEU A 94 20.82 3.90 11.04
C LEU A 94 20.93 5.38 10.73
N TYR A 95 21.11 5.72 9.45
CA TYR A 95 21.14 7.10 9.00
C TYR A 95 19.80 7.79 9.28
N THR A 96 19.83 8.83 10.12
CA THR A 96 18.62 9.43 10.69
C THR A 96 18.60 10.94 10.53
N GLU A 97 17.68 11.44 9.71
CA GLU A 97 17.40 12.87 9.64
C GLU A 97 16.49 13.28 10.82
N SER A 98 16.99 14.16 11.68
CA SER A 98 16.26 14.59 12.89
C SER A 98 15.59 15.95 12.75
N ASP A 99 16.08 16.80 11.84
CA ASP A 99 15.57 18.15 11.59
C ASP A 99 15.41 18.38 10.08
N ALA A 100 14.54 17.57 9.49
CA ALA A 100 14.30 17.60 8.05
C ALA A 100 13.71 18.95 7.63
N HIS A 101 14.42 19.67 6.76
CA HIS A 101 13.88 20.87 6.14
C HIS A 101 12.66 20.51 5.26
N PRO A 102 11.56 21.30 5.26
CA PRO A 102 10.36 20.98 4.48
C PRO A 102 10.57 20.78 2.98
N ASN A 103 11.61 21.42 2.41
CA ASN A 103 12.00 21.27 1.01
C ASN A 103 12.80 19.99 0.70
N CYS A 104 13.17 19.21 1.72
CA CYS A 104 13.93 17.97 1.61
C CYS A 104 13.17 16.77 2.20
N LYS A 105 11.86 16.93 2.46
CA LYS A 105 11.07 15.92 3.17
C LYS A 105 10.90 14.65 2.36
N VAL A 106 10.86 14.73 1.01
CA VAL A 106 10.74 13.56 0.14
C VAL A 106 12.06 12.79 0.12
N THR A 107 13.18 13.49 0.02
CA THR A 107 14.54 12.91 0.08
C THR A 107 14.78 12.26 1.44
N ALA A 108 14.47 12.96 2.54
CA ALA A 108 14.58 12.41 3.89
C ALA A 108 13.70 11.15 4.07
N MET A 109 12.45 11.18 3.62
CA MET A 109 11.56 10.01 3.66
C MET A 109 12.13 8.82 2.89
N ARG A 110 12.77 9.05 1.72
CA ARG A 110 13.44 7.99 0.96
C ARG A 110 14.59 7.37 1.76
N CYS A 111 15.40 8.19 2.44
CA CYS A 111 16.45 7.68 3.33
C CYS A 111 15.87 6.81 4.46
N PHE A 112 14.80 7.26 5.12
CA PHE A 112 14.11 6.45 6.13
C PHE A 112 13.63 5.10 5.59
N LEU A 113 13.08 5.05 4.38
CA LEU A 113 12.63 3.79 3.76
C LEU A 113 13.80 2.85 3.41
N LEU A 114 14.96 3.40 3.03
CA LEU A 114 16.16 2.61 2.77
C LEU A 114 16.69 1.99 4.06
N GLU A 115 16.84 2.78 5.12
CA GLU A 115 17.32 2.33 6.42
C GLU A 115 16.34 1.35 7.09
N LEU A 116 15.03 1.49 6.84
CA LEU A 116 14.03 0.53 7.32
C LEU A 116 14.25 -0.88 6.76
N ARG A 117 14.89 -1.03 5.59
CA ARG A 117 15.27 -2.34 5.04
C ARG A 117 16.39 -3.00 5.81
N VAL A 118 17.28 -2.23 6.44
CA VAL A 118 18.30 -2.75 7.35
C VAL A 118 17.61 -3.41 8.55
N ILE A 119 16.61 -2.74 9.14
CA ILE A 119 15.78 -3.32 10.22
C ILE A 119 15.11 -4.62 9.76
N LEU A 120 14.51 -4.63 8.56
CA LEU A 120 13.90 -5.84 8.00
C LEU A 120 14.91 -6.98 7.91
N HIS A 121 16.12 -6.72 7.39
CA HIS A 121 17.15 -7.73 7.21
C HIS A 121 17.66 -8.29 8.54
N GLU A 122 17.93 -7.42 9.50
CA GLU A 122 18.50 -7.80 10.80
C GLU A 122 17.47 -8.46 11.72
N SER A 123 16.19 -8.07 11.63
CA SER A 123 15.15 -8.59 12.53
C SER A 123 14.87 -10.08 12.35
N LYS A 124 15.06 -10.62 11.13
CA LYS A 124 14.72 -12.00 10.75
C LYS A 124 13.32 -12.45 11.21
N ASN A 125 12.38 -11.51 11.26
CA ASN A 125 11.04 -11.71 11.81
C ASN A 125 9.99 -11.53 10.70
N ALA A 126 9.22 -12.58 10.41
CA ALA A 126 8.23 -12.59 9.35
C ALA A 126 7.12 -11.55 9.54
N THR A 127 6.70 -11.29 10.78
CA THR A 127 5.70 -10.26 11.08
C THR A 127 6.25 -8.86 10.84
N ILE A 128 7.50 -8.60 11.22
CA ILE A 128 8.17 -7.33 10.91
C ILE A 128 8.31 -7.15 9.40
N TYR A 129 8.68 -8.22 8.68
CA TYR A 129 8.76 -8.21 7.22
C TYR A 129 7.43 -7.77 6.58
N GLU A 130 6.32 -8.41 6.93
CA GLU A 130 4.99 -8.06 6.40
C GLU A 130 4.61 -6.61 6.70
N ILE A 131 4.92 -6.12 7.91
CA ILE A 131 4.60 -4.75 8.30
C ILE A 131 5.42 -3.74 7.48
N ILE A 132 6.74 -3.91 7.36
CA ILE A 132 7.55 -2.89 6.67
C ILE A 132 7.35 -2.96 5.14
N GLU A 133 7.05 -4.13 4.56
CA GLU A 133 6.69 -4.23 3.14
C GLU A 133 5.41 -3.44 2.83
N ASN A 134 4.36 -3.63 3.64
CA ASN A 134 3.12 -2.86 3.51
C ASN A 134 3.35 -1.36 3.69
N LEU A 135 4.15 -0.98 4.70
CA LEU A 135 4.53 0.42 4.95
C LEU A 135 5.27 1.01 3.75
N THR A 136 6.26 0.29 3.22
CA THR A 136 7.07 0.72 2.06
C THR A 136 6.20 0.89 0.82
N MET A 137 5.26 -0.02 0.60
CA MET A 137 4.30 0.07 -0.51
C MET A 137 3.41 1.31 -0.39
N LEU A 138 2.88 1.59 0.81
CA LEU A 138 2.06 2.77 1.09
C LEU A 138 2.84 4.08 0.95
N ALA A 139 4.07 4.12 1.46
CA ALA A 139 4.92 5.30 1.35
C ALA A 139 5.28 5.57 -0.12
N ASN A 140 5.68 4.55 -0.89
CA ASN A 140 6.05 4.71 -2.30
C ASN A 140 4.87 5.18 -3.17
N SER A 141 3.67 4.65 -2.95
CA SER A 141 2.48 5.11 -3.68
C SER A 141 2.19 6.58 -3.38
N SER A 142 2.35 7.02 -2.13
CA SER A 142 2.25 8.43 -1.74
C SER A 142 3.32 9.29 -2.41
N LEU A 143 4.59 8.87 -2.36
CA LEU A 143 5.72 9.62 -2.89
C LEU A 143 5.69 9.72 -4.42
N SER A 144 5.16 8.73 -5.14
CA SER A 144 5.00 8.81 -6.61
C SER A 144 4.11 9.97 -7.05
N SER A 145 3.14 10.36 -6.22
CA SER A 145 2.30 11.53 -6.49
C SER A 145 3.05 12.86 -6.34
N MET A 146 4.21 12.85 -5.70
CA MET A 146 5.04 14.02 -5.39
C MET A 146 6.30 14.13 -6.27
N GLU A 147 6.52 13.17 -7.17
CA GLU A 147 7.77 12.99 -7.95
C GLU A 147 8.12 14.18 -8.87
N ASN A 148 7.13 15.01 -9.23
CA ASN A 148 7.34 16.19 -10.07
C ASN A 148 7.99 17.39 -9.34
N LYS A 149 8.20 17.31 -8.01
CA LYS A 149 8.88 18.35 -7.23
C LYS A 149 10.33 17.93 -7.03
N THR A 150 11.22 18.41 -7.88
CA THR A 150 12.67 18.22 -7.68
C THR A 150 13.12 19.00 -6.44
N GLU A 151 13.56 18.26 -5.42
CA GLU A 151 14.24 18.84 -4.27
C GLU A 151 15.71 19.11 -4.64
N LEU A 152 16.25 20.27 -4.29
CA LEU A 152 17.62 20.69 -4.62
C LEU A 152 18.39 21.03 -3.34
N GLY A 153 19.65 20.60 -3.27
CA GLY A 153 20.53 20.90 -2.13
C GLY A 153 20.20 20.13 -0.85
N CYS A 154 19.53 18.98 -0.97
CA CYS A 154 19.30 18.06 0.14
C CYS A 154 20.53 17.16 0.34
N LYS A 155 20.77 16.75 1.58
CA LYS A 155 21.85 15.83 1.93
C LYS A 155 21.58 14.44 1.37
N GLU A 156 22.63 13.73 0.96
CA GLU A 156 22.55 12.29 0.72
C GLU A 156 22.36 11.53 2.04
N CYS A 157 21.85 10.29 1.98
CA CYS A 157 21.51 9.53 3.17
C CYS A 157 22.74 9.25 4.05
N GLU A 158 23.89 8.97 3.43
CA GLU A 158 25.17 8.69 4.10
C GLU A 158 25.80 9.91 4.76
N GLU A 159 25.29 11.12 4.50
CA GLU A 159 25.70 12.36 5.18
C GLU A 159 24.91 12.61 6.48
N LEU A 160 23.88 11.80 6.75
CA LEU A 160 23.05 11.92 7.94
C LEU A 160 23.76 11.33 9.17
N GLU A 161 23.33 11.78 10.35
CA GLU A 161 23.81 11.22 11.61
C GLU A 161 23.28 9.80 11.80
N GLU A 162 24.16 8.87 12.17
CA GLU A 162 23.77 7.52 12.55
C GLU A 162 23.19 7.48 13.97
N LYS A 163 22.00 6.89 14.15
CA LYS A 163 21.33 6.76 15.45
C LYS A 163 20.86 5.35 15.71
N ASN A 164 20.65 5.03 16.99
CA ASN A 164 20.03 3.75 17.36
C ASN A 164 18.58 3.67 16.83
N ILE A 165 18.07 2.45 16.75
CA ILE A 165 16.72 2.13 16.24
C ILE A 165 15.63 2.95 16.93
N LYS A 166 15.71 3.16 18.24
CA LYS A 166 14.68 3.90 18.99
C LYS A 166 14.60 5.36 18.55
N GLU A 167 15.75 6.00 18.40
CA GLU A 167 15.83 7.38 17.91
C GLU A 167 15.45 7.47 16.43
N PHE A 168 15.90 6.50 15.61
CA PHE A 168 15.49 6.38 14.21
C PHE A 168 13.97 6.33 14.05
N LEU A 169 13.28 5.40 14.73
CA LEU A 169 11.83 5.25 14.63
C LEU A 169 11.08 6.49 15.14
N LYS A 170 11.60 7.14 16.18
CA LYS A 170 11.04 8.41 16.67
C LYS A 170 11.13 9.52 15.63
N SER A 171 12.29 9.68 14.98
CA SER A 171 12.48 10.65 13.90
C SER A 171 11.67 10.28 12.65
N PHE A 172 11.47 9.00 12.38
CA PHE A 172 10.61 8.53 11.30
C PHE A 172 9.15 8.96 11.54
N VAL A 173 8.62 8.81 12.76
CA VAL A 173 7.28 9.33 13.08
C VAL A 173 7.20 10.85 12.84
N HIS A 174 8.27 11.59 13.14
CA HIS A 174 8.32 13.04 12.93
C HIS A 174 8.25 13.41 11.44
N ILE A 175 9.03 12.75 10.57
CA ILE A 175 8.95 13.02 9.13
C ILE A 175 7.57 12.68 8.58
N VAL A 176 6.96 11.57 9.00
CA VAL A 176 5.60 11.17 8.57
C VAL A 176 4.57 12.25 8.95
N GLN A 177 4.69 12.87 10.12
CA GLN A 177 3.82 13.97 10.53
C GLN A 177 3.92 15.19 9.61
N MET A 178 5.09 15.47 9.03
CA MET A 178 5.24 16.55 8.06
C MET A 178 4.39 16.31 6.79
N PHE A 179 4.20 15.05 6.39
CA PHE A 179 3.33 14.71 5.27
C PHE A 179 1.85 14.81 5.62
N ILE A 180 1.44 14.50 6.86
CA ILE A 180 0.06 14.69 7.33
C ILE A 180 -0.31 16.17 7.33
N ASN A 181 0.56 17.03 7.86
CA ASN A 181 0.26 18.45 8.04
C ASN A 181 0.29 19.27 6.74
N THR A 182 0.80 18.69 5.65
CA THR A 182 0.88 19.35 4.33
C THR A 182 -0.06 18.77 3.28
N SER A 183 -0.80 17.70 3.63
CA SER A 183 -1.88 17.12 2.82
C SER A 183 -3.20 17.81 3.15
#